data_AF-A0A9E8SSJ3-F1
#
_entry.id   AF-A0A9E8SSJ3-F1
#
_cell.length_a   1.000
_cell.length_b   1.000
_cell.length_c   1.000
_cell.angle_alpha   90.00
_cell.angle_beta   90.00
_cell.angle_gamma   90.00
#
_symmetry.space_group_name_H-M   'P 1'
#
loop_
_entity.id
_entity.type
_entity.pdbx_description
1 polymer ?
#
loop_
_entity_poly.entity_id
_entity_poly.type
_entity_poly.pdbx_seq_one_letter_code
_entity_poly.pdbx_strand_id
1 'polypeptide(L)'
;MCINESQKQHKWYYNLKYLVVGLLFGVLFVKAEVVSWFRIQEMFRLRSFHMYGIIGSAVAVGMISVWIIKRFGIHTISGEKITFADKKFSQGQIYGGLVFGLGWGLTGACPGPLFAQIGMGATAIVVTLLSAITGTWVYGRFREQLPH
;
A
#
# COMPACT_ATOMS: atom_id res chain seq x y z
N MET A 1 -8.93 5.46 -8.10
CA MET A 1 -8.90 4.58 -9.29
C MET A 1 -7.89 5.18 -10.26
N CYS A 2 -6.84 4.43 -10.59
CA CYS A 2 -5.95 4.81 -11.69
C CYS A 2 -6.77 4.69 -12.98
N ILE A 3 -7.02 5.82 -13.64
CA ILE A 3 -7.80 5.91 -14.90
C ILE A 3 -7.06 5.37 -16.12
N ASN A 4 -5.90 4.74 -15.93
CA ASN A 4 -5.13 4.16 -17.01
C ASN A 4 -5.13 2.64 -16.86
N GLU A 5 -6.30 2.04 -17.10
CA GLU A 5 -6.34 0.64 -17.53
C GLU A 5 -5.71 0.61 -18.92
N SER A 6 -4.39 0.42 -18.96
CA SER A 6 -3.72 -0.01 -20.19
C SER A 6 -4.26 -1.42 -20.47
N GLN A 7 -5.36 -1.48 -21.22
CA GLN A 7 -5.99 -2.69 -21.76
C GLN A 7 -5.05 -3.30 -22.82
N LYS A 8 -3.84 -3.67 -22.40
CA LYS A 8 -2.92 -4.47 -23.20
C LYS A 8 -3.00 -5.89 -22.66
N GLN A 9 -3.58 -6.77 -23.47
CA GLN A 9 -3.60 -8.21 -23.24
C GLN A 9 -2.17 -8.74 -23.26
N HIS A 10 -1.50 -8.68 -22.11
CA HIS A 10 -0.14 -9.13 -21.95
C HIS A 10 -0.13 -10.65 -21.73
N LYS A 11 0.61 -11.40 -22.58
CA LYS A 11 0.84 -12.85 -22.41
C LYS A 11 1.36 -13.16 -21.00
N TRP A 12 1.07 -14.35 -20.48
CA TRP A 12 1.38 -14.82 -19.11
C TRP A 12 2.82 -14.52 -18.63
N TYR A 13 3.82 -14.53 -19.53
CA TYR A 13 5.22 -14.16 -19.23
C TYR A 13 5.44 -12.71 -18.77
N TYR A 14 4.52 -11.78 -19.04
CA TYR A 14 4.63 -10.40 -18.58
C TYR A 14 4.42 -10.29 -17.05
N ASN A 15 3.65 -11.20 -16.47
CA ASN A 15 3.43 -11.29 -15.04
C ASN A 15 4.69 -11.69 -14.26
N LEU A 16 5.66 -12.33 -14.93
CA LEU A 16 6.93 -12.70 -14.32
C LEU A 16 7.74 -11.47 -13.89
N LYS A 17 7.65 -10.36 -14.63
CA LYS A 17 8.31 -9.09 -14.24
C LYS A 17 7.74 -8.55 -12.94
N TYR A 18 6.42 -8.60 -12.77
CA TYR A 18 5.77 -8.19 -11.53
C TYR A 18 6.09 -9.15 -10.37
N LEU A 19 6.24 -10.44 -10.65
CA LEU A 19 6.66 -11.44 -9.66
C LEU A 19 8.08 -11.19 -9.16
N VAL A 20 9.03 -10.89 -10.05
CA VAL A 20 10.41 -10.53 -9.69
C VAL A 20 10.44 -9.25 -8.85
N VAL A 21 9.69 -8.22 -9.25
CA VAL A 21 9.60 -6.96 -8.49
C VAL A 21 8.96 -7.20 -7.11
N GLY A 22 7.89 -8.01 -7.04
CA GLY A 22 7.23 -8.38 -5.79
C GLY A 22 8.14 -9.19 -4.85
N LEU A 23 8.95 -10.09 -5.40
CA LEU A 23 9.92 -10.87 -4.63
C LEU A 23 11.05 -9.98 -4.09
N LEU A 24 11.61 -9.10 -4.92
CA LEU A 24 12.60 -8.11 -4.48
C LEU A 24 12.03 -7.20 -3.38
N PHE A 25 10.81 -6.72 -3.58
CA PHE A 25 10.10 -5.91 -2.58
C PHE A 25 9.91 -6.68 -1.27
N GLY A 26 9.45 -7.93 -1.32
CA GLY A 26 9.30 -8.78 -0.14
C GLY A 26 10.62 -9.01 0.60
N VAL A 27 11.70 -9.33 -0.13
CA VAL A 27 13.04 -9.54 0.46
C VAL A 27 13.56 -8.27 1.14
N LEU A 28 13.38 -7.10 0.51
CA LEU A 28 13.75 -5.81 1.10
C LEU A 28 12.94 -5.52 2.38
N PHE A 29 11.64 -5.81 2.38
CA PHE A 29 10.79 -5.64 3.57
C PHE A 29 11.20 -6.53 4.74
N VAL A 30 11.52 -7.79 4.46
CA VAL A 30 12.02 -8.73 5.47
C VAL A 30 13.38 -8.28 6.02
N LYS A 31 14.32 -7.93 5.14
CA LYS A 31 15.65 -7.45 5.55
C LYS A 31 15.63 -6.11 6.29
N ALA A 32 14.66 -5.24 5.99
CA ALA A 32 14.51 -3.96 6.67
C ALA A 32 13.93 -4.11 8.09
N GLU A 33 13.57 -5.32 8.53
CA GLU A 33 12.93 -5.63 9.83
C GLU A 33 11.66 -4.81 10.10
N VAL A 34 11.09 -4.19 9.05
CA VAL A 34 9.81 -3.45 9.09
C VAL A 34 8.64 -4.39 9.39
N VAL A 35 8.92 -5.69 9.33
CA VAL A 35 8.00 -6.78 9.59
C VAL A 35 7.85 -7.10 11.09
N SER A 36 8.71 -6.60 11.98
CA SER A 36 8.55 -6.90 13.40
C SER A 36 7.40 -6.09 14.02
N TRP A 37 6.42 -6.79 14.60
CA TRP A 37 5.33 -6.20 15.39
C TRP A 37 5.83 -5.23 16.47
N PHE A 38 6.94 -5.60 17.11
CA PHE A 38 7.57 -4.80 18.16
C PHE A 38 8.04 -3.43 17.65
N ARG A 39 8.56 -3.36 16.41
CA ARG A 39 9.06 -2.11 15.82
C ARG A 39 7.92 -1.13 15.50
N ILE A 40 6.76 -1.63 15.10
CA ILE A 40 5.56 -0.80 14.86
C ILE A 40 5.03 -0.21 16.18
N GLN A 41 5.00 -1.00 17.26
CA GLN A 41 4.62 -0.45 18.57
C GLN A 41 5.65 0.54 19.13
N GLU A 42 6.95 0.31 18.90
CA GLU A 42 8.03 1.24 19.26
C GLU A 42 7.91 2.59 18.53
N MET A 43 7.38 2.57 17.31
CA MET A 43 7.08 3.77 16.53
C MET A 43 5.98 4.60 17.22
N PHE A 44 4.86 3.98 17.62
CA PHE A 44 3.79 4.66 18.36
C PHE A 44 4.22 5.14 19.76
N ARG A 45 5.25 4.50 20.37
CA ARG A 45 5.88 4.93 21.62
C ARG A 45 6.93 6.03 21.46
N LEU A 46 7.10 6.59 20.25
CA LEU A 46 8.03 7.68 19.92
C LEU A 46 9.50 7.39 20.27
N ARG A 47 9.90 6.12 20.38
CA ARG A 47 11.27 5.74 20.78
C ARG A 47 12.23 5.47 19.62
N SER A 48 11.74 5.29 18.39
CA SER A 48 12.59 4.91 17.26
C SER A 48 12.57 5.92 16.11
N PHE A 49 13.56 6.80 16.07
CA PHE A 49 13.80 7.71 14.93
C PHE A 49 14.05 6.98 13.61
N HIS A 50 14.48 5.71 13.67
CA HIS A 50 14.84 4.93 12.49
C HIS A 50 13.64 4.62 11.59
N MET A 51 12.50 4.20 12.16
CA MET A 51 11.30 3.91 11.37
C MET A 51 10.65 5.17 10.79
N TYR A 52 10.62 6.27 11.55
CA TYR A 52 10.18 7.56 11.04
C TYR A 52 11.05 8.05 9.87
N GLY A 53 12.37 7.83 9.94
CA GLY A 53 13.30 8.11 8.84
C GLY A 53 13.03 7.27 7.60
N ILE A 54 12.75 5.97 7.74
CA ILE A 54 12.42 5.09 6.61
C ILE A 54 11.10 5.49 5.94
N ILE A 55 10.03 5.69 6.73
CA ILE A 55 8.72 6.08 6.17
C ILE A 55 8.80 7.48 5.57
N GLY A 56 9.44 8.44 6.26
CA GLY A 56 9.62 9.80 5.78
C GLY A 56 10.43 9.88 4.48
N SER A 57 11.54 9.14 4.40
CA SER A 57 12.34 9.07 3.16
C SER A 57 11.58 8.39 2.02
N ALA A 58 10.82 7.32 2.28
CA ALA A 58 9.98 6.68 1.27
C ALA A 58 8.91 7.65 0.72
N VAL A 59 8.25 8.43 1.58
CA VAL A 59 7.28 9.45 1.17
C VAL A 59 7.95 10.56 0.38
N ALA A 60 9.11 11.06 0.82
CA ALA A 60 9.86 12.09 0.12
C ALA A 60 10.32 11.63 -1.27
N VAL A 61 10.89 10.43 -1.38
CA VAL A 61 11.30 9.83 -2.66
C VAL A 61 10.09 9.63 -3.57
N GLY A 62 8.95 9.16 -3.04
CA GLY A 62 7.70 9.04 -3.80
C GLY A 62 7.21 10.39 -4.33
N MET A 63 7.21 11.43 -3.48
CA MET A 63 6.80 12.78 -3.85
C MET A 63 7.70 13.37 -4.94
N ILE A 64 9.03 13.27 -4.77
CA ILE A 64 10.02 13.73 -5.75
C ILE A 64 9.86 12.95 -7.07
N SER A 65 9.67 11.63 -7.01
CA SER A 65 9.47 10.79 -8.20
C SER A 65 8.22 11.23 -8.98
N VAL A 66 7.09 11.43 -8.30
CA VAL A 66 5.84 11.91 -8.93
C VAL A 66 6.01 13.31 -9.50
N TRP A 67 6.72 14.19 -8.78
CA TRP A 67 7.00 15.55 -9.23
C TRP A 67 7.86 15.57 -10.51
N ILE A 68 8.92 14.75 -10.57
CA ILE A 68 9.75 14.58 -11.76
C ILE A 68 8.94 14.04 -12.94
N ILE A 69 8.12 13.01 -12.71
CA ILE A 69 7.25 12.43 -13.75
C ILE A 69 6.29 13.49 -14.31
N LYS A 70 5.68 14.30 -13.44
CA LYS A 70 4.78 15.39 -13.84
C LYS A 70 5.51 16.52 -14.57
N ARG A 71 6.76 16.82 -14.19
CA ARG A 71 7.58 17.87 -14.80
C ARG A 71 8.14 17.48 -16.18
N PHE A 72 8.59 16.25 -16.34
CA PHE A 72 9.18 15.75 -17.59
C PHE A 72 8.18 15.10 -18.54
N GLY A 73 6.90 14.97 -18.14
CA GLY A 73 5.87 14.38 -19.00
C GLY A 73 6.20 12.94 -19.42
N ILE A 74 6.86 12.19 -18.53
CA ILE A 74 7.44 10.88 -18.85
C ILE A 74 6.30 9.92 -19.24
N HIS A 75 6.41 9.38 -20.46
CA HIS A 75 5.49 8.36 -20.96
C HIS A 75 5.69 7.06 -20.18
N THR A 76 4.60 6.35 -19.89
CA THR A 76 4.68 4.99 -19.32
C THR A 76 5.51 4.08 -20.23
N ILE A 77 6.00 2.95 -19.71
CA ILE A 77 6.64 1.87 -20.50
C ILE A 77 5.76 1.42 -21.70
N SER A 78 4.45 1.74 -21.67
CA SER A 78 3.46 1.46 -22.71
C SER A 78 3.16 2.63 -23.66
N GLY A 79 3.76 3.81 -23.49
CA GLY A 79 3.58 5.00 -24.34
C GLY A 79 2.46 5.96 -23.92
N GLU A 80 1.63 5.59 -22.93
CA GLU A 80 0.53 6.44 -22.46
C GLU A 80 1.02 7.57 -21.56
N LYS A 81 0.38 8.75 -21.69
CA LYS A 81 0.59 9.89 -20.79
C LYS A 81 0.05 9.55 -19.41
N ILE A 82 0.85 9.74 -18.37
CA ILE A 82 0.44 9.54 -16.98
C ILE A 82 -0.50 10.69 -16.60
N THR A 83 -1.80 10.52 -16.85
CA THR A 83 -2.83 11.44 -16.36
C THR A 83 -3.16 11.06 -14.92
N PHE A 84 -2.69 11.86 -13.98
CA PHE A 84 -3.12 11.75 -12.58
C PHE A 84 -4.57 12.20 -12.49
N ALA A 85 -5.50 11.27 -12.27
CA ALA A 85 -6.89 11.63 -11.96
C ALA A 85 -6.93 12.40 -10.63
N ASP A 86 -7.51 13.58 -10.63
CA ASP A 86 -7.80 14.31 -9.41
C ASP A 86 -8.76 13.50 -8.55
N LYS A 87 -8.29 13.09 -7.38
CA LYS A 87 -9.11 12.35 -6.42
C LYS A 87 -10.10 13.34 -5.81
N LYS A 88 -11.37 13.26 -6.22
CA LYS A 88 -12.44 14.05 -5.58
C LYS A 88 -12.45 13.76 -4.09
N PHE A 89 -12.31 14.82 -3.29
CA PHE A 89 -12.37 14.72 -1.84
C PHE A 89 -13.80 14.39 -1.44
N SER A 90 -13.98 13.26 -0.77
CA SER A 90 -15.27 12.70 -0.36
C SER A 90 -15.29 12.59 1.16
N GLN A 91 -16.44 12.82 1.79
CA GLN A 91 -16.59 12.71 3.25
C GLN A 91 -16.27 11.30 3.74
N GLY A 92 -16.54 10.28 2.91
CA GLY A 92 -16.19 8.89 3.17
C GLY A 92 -14.68 8.64 3.34
N GLN A 93 -13.82 9.54 2.83
CA GLN A 93 -12.37 9.40 2.96
C GLN A 93 -11.87 9.79 4.37
N ILE A 94 -12.58 10.67 5.07
CA ILE A 94 -12.28 11.05 6.46
C ILE A 94 -12.64 9.89 7.38
N TYR A 95 -13.88 9.39 7.29
CA TYR A 95 -14.33 8.26 8.10
C TYR A 95 -13.54 6.98 7.80
N GLY A 96 -13.31 6.69 6.52
CA GLY A 96 -12.50 5.53 6.11
C GLY A 96 -11.04 5.64 6.58
N GLY A 97 -10.45 6.84 6.50
CA GLY A 97 -9.09 7.08 7.00
C GLY A 97 -8.97 6.92 8.51
N LEU A 98 -9.96 7.40 9.27
CA LEU A 98 -10.01 7.23 10.73
C LEU A 98 -10.16 5.76 11.13
N VAL A 99 -11.12 5.04 10.55
CA VAL A 99 -11.35 3.61 10.84
C VAL A 99 -10.14 2.78 10.44
N PHE A 100 -9.53 3.05 9.28
CA PHE A 100 -8.32 2.36 8.84
C PHE A 100 -7.13 2.67 9.76
N GLY A 101 -6.94 3.92 10.17
CA GLY A 101 -5.87 4.32 11.09
C GLY A 101 -6.01 3.69 12.48
N LEU A 102 -7.23 3.65 13.03
CA LEU A 102 -7.53 2.97 14.30
C LEU A 102 -7.29 1.47 14.18
N GLY A 103 -7.74 0.85 13.10
CA GLY A 103 -7.47 -0.56 12.81
C GLY A 103 -5.98 -0.84 12.72
N TRP A 104 -5.22 0.00 12.02
CA TRP A 104 -3.76 -0.13 11.91
C TRP A 104 -3.05 0.03 13.25
N GLY A 105 -3.49 0.95 14.11
CA GLY A 105 -2.93 1.14 15.45
C GLY A 105 -3.22 -0.02 16.41
N LEU A 106 -4.43 -0.57 16.37
CA LEU A 106 -4.83 -1.73 17.19
C LEU A 106 -4.15 -3.02 16.72
N THR A 107 -4.12 -3.22 15.41
CA THR A 107 -3.63 -4.46 14.79
C THR A 107 -2.18 -4.38 14.38
N GLY A 108 -1.45 -3.28 14.63
CA GLY A 108 0.00 -3.17 14.40
C GLY A 108 0.50 -3.64 13.02
N ALA A 109 -0.37 -3.75 12.01
CA ALA A 109 -0.11 -4.51 10.80
C ALA A 109 -0.48 -3.67 9.57
N CYS A 110 0.54 -3.24 8.84
CA CYS A 110 0.37 -2.50 7.59
C CYS A 110 0.12 -3.49 6.43
N PRO A 111 -0.69 -3.14 5.42
CA PRO A 111 -0.89 -3.97 4.22
C PRO A 111 0.40 -4.48 3.58
N GLY A 112 1.49 -3.70 3.57
CA GLY A 112 2.77 -4.15 3.03
C GLY A 112 3.39 -5.31 3.85
N PRO A 113 3.72 -5.09 5.14
CA PRO A 113 4.23 -6.13 6.03
C PRO A 113 3.30 -7.33 6.19
N LEU A 114 1.96 -7.17 6.12
CA LEU A 114 1.01 -8.27 6.25
C LEU A 114 1.33 -9.43 5.29
N PHE A 115 1.60 -9.13 4.01
CA PHE A 115 1.94 -10.16 3.02
C PHE A 115 3.32 -10.77 3.26
N ALA A 116 4.30 -9.96 3.67
CA ALA A 116 5.65 -10.44 3.98
C ALA A 116 5.68 -11.34 5.24
N GLN A 117 4.88 -11.01 6.25
CA GLN A 117 4.75 -11.79 7.49
C GLN A 117 4.17 -13.18 7.26
N ILE A 118 3.16 -13.27 6.39
CA ILE A 118 2.55 -14.55 6.02
C ILE A 118 3.59 -15.43 5.33
N GLY A 119 4.41 -14.84 4.46
CA GLY A 119 5.54 -15.54 3.82
C GLY A 119 6.59 -16.07 4.81
N MET A 120 6.71 -15.45 5.99
CA MET A 120 7.60 -15.90 7.07
C MET A 120 6.95 -16.87 8.08
N GLY A 121 5.69 -17.27 7.87
CA GLY A 121 5.01 -18.25 8.71
C GLY A 121 4.29 -17.69 9.95
N ALA A 122 4.05 -16.38 10.02
CA ALA A 122 3.31 -15.77 11.12
C ALA A 122 1.80 -16.05 10.98
N THR A 123 1.33 -17.15 11.57
CA THR A 123 -0.06 -17.62 11.48
C THR A 123 -1.09 -16.65 12.07
N ALA A 124 -0.72 -15.89 13.10
CA ALA A 124 -1.60 -14.89 13.73
C ALA A 124 -2.06 -13.80 12.75
N ILE A 125 -1.23 -13.46 11.75
CA ILE A 125 -1.52 -12.42 10.78
C ILE A 125 -2.51 -12.85 9.69
N VAL A 126 -2.68 -14.16 9.48
CA VAL A 126 -3.70 -14.71 8.57
C VAL A 126 -5.09 -14.28 9.02
N VAL A 127 -5.35 -14.22 10.33
CA VAL A 127 -6.64 -13.77 10.89
C VAL A 127 -6.89 -12.30 10.57
N THR A 128 -5.87 -11.45 10.71
CA THR A 128 -5.96 -10.02 10.38
C THR A 128 -6.17 -9.81 8.89
N LEU A 129 -5.50 -10.60 8.04
CA LEU A 129 -5.69 -10.55 6.59
C LEU A 129 -7.11 -10.95 6.19
N LEU A 130 -7.64 -12.06 6.72
CA LEU A 130 -9.01 -12.50 6.46
C LEU A 130 -10.03 -11.45 6.93
N SER A 131 -9.79 -10.83 8.09
CA SER A 131 -10.62 -9.73 8.60
C SER A 131 -10.58 -8.51 7.69
N ALA A 132 -9.41 -8.15 7.17
CA ALA A 132 -9.26 -7.05 6.21
C ALA A 132 -9.94 -7.33 4.86
N ILE A 133 -9.83 -8.56 4.34
CA ILE A 133 -10.52 -8.99 3.12
C ILE A 133 -12.03 -8.95 3.34
N THR A 134 -12.51 -9.47 4.47
CA THR A 134 -13.94 -9.45 4.80
C THR A 134 -14.44 -8.01 4.94
N GLY A 135 -13.71 -7.14 5.64
CA GLY A 135 -14.06 -5.74 5.81
C GLY A 135 -14.10 -4.97 4.48
N THR A 136 -13.15 -5.22 3.57
CA THR A 136 -13.15 -4.61 2.23
C THR A 136 -14.27 -5.13 1.35
N TRP A 137 -14.62 -6.42 1.46
CA TRP A 137 -15.76 -7.01 0.75
C TRP A 137 -17.10 -6.42 1.24
N VAL A 138 -17.28 -6.31 2.56
CA VAL A 138 -18.45 -5.66 3.18
C VAL A 138 -18.52 -4.20 2.74
N TYR A 139 -17.42 -3.45 2.83
CA TYR A 139 -17.39 -2.07 2.35
C TYR A 139 -17.75 -1.97 0.86
N GLY A 140 -17.23 -2.87 0.01
CA GLY A 140 -17.58 -2.93 -1.41
C GLY A 140 -19.08 -3.17 -1.65
N ARG A 141 -19.71 -4.03 -0.83
CA ARG A 141 -21.15 -4.33 -0.90
C ARG A 141 -22.02 -3.15 -0.47
N PHE A 142 -21.61 -2.40 0.56
CA PHE A 142 -22.35 -1.25 1.11
C PHE A 142 -21.92 0.09 0.51
N ARG A 143 -20.95 0.09 -0.40
CA ARG A 143 -20.43 1.30 -1.04
C ARG A 143 -21.52 2.10 -1.76
N GLU A 144 -22.49 1.43 -2.36
CA GLU A 144 -23.61 2.07 -3.07
C GLU A 144 -24.58 2.81 -2.13
N GLN A 145 -24.58 2.48 -0.83
CA GLN A 145 -25.47 3.06 0.18
C GLN A 145 -24.81 4.15 1.03
N LEU A 146 -23.50 4.37 0.89
CA LEU A 146 -22.76 5.34 1.68
C LEU A 146 -22.70 6.70 0.96
N PRO A 147 -23.04 7.82 1.65
CA PRO A 147 -22.95 9.15 1.06
C PRO A 147 -21.50 9.45 0.70
N HIS A 148 -21.25 9.76 -0.57
CA HIS A 148 -19.93 10.10 -1.12
C HIS A 148 -19.56 11.55 -0.76
#